data_AF-A0A535A545-F1
#
_entry.id   AF-A0A535A545-F1
#
_cell.length_a   1.000
_cell.length_b   1.000
_cell.length_c   1.000
_cell.angle_alpha   90.00
_cell.angle_beta   90.00
_cell.angle_gamma   90.00
#
_symmetry.space_group_name_H-M   'P 1'
#
loop_
_entity.id
_entity.type
_entity.pdbx_description
1 polymer ?
#
loop_
_entity_poly.entity_id
_entity_poly.type
_entity_poly.pdbx_seq_one_letter_code
_entity_poly.pdbx_strand_id
1 'polypeptide(L)'
;MKRRYVLAALALGLVAAAASRAWGAQCSTGCAVGKRMCMAEARTALASCRASCRGGDSSVSCRASCLTAVATSRRTCRTALTDCRTACPTPSPCTAACGEQMATCTQGVQATGKVCAQDCLANGRSAAAACRGTADPLSCLRAAAVQVAACLKGCANGIHDGTAQCAAMLRSCITACQGGSPSGAFVD
;
A
#
# COMPACT_ATOMS: atom_id res chain seq x y z
N MET A 1 16.02 9.55 29.63
CA MET A 1 15.81 9.51 28.15
C MET A 1 14.38 9.12 27.70
N LYS A 2 13.55 8.46 28.53
CA LYS A 2 12.16 8.07 28.18
C LYS A 2 11.17 9.23 27.94
N ARG A 3 11.37 10.39 28.60
CA ARG A 3 10.48 11.57 28.48
C ARG A 3 10.52 12.27 27.12
N ARG A 4 11.63 12.19 26.38
CA ARG A 4 11.80 12.88 25.08
C ARG A 4 11.04 12.19 23.94
N TYR A 5 10.87 10.87 24.01
CA TYR A 5 10.09 10.11 23.03
C TYR A 5 8.58 10.28 23.19
N VAL A 6 8.10 10.52 24.42
CA VAL A 6 6.68 10.76 24.70
C VAL A 6 6.23 12.12 24.14
N LEU A 7 7.09 13.14 24.21
CA LEU A 7 6.79 14.48 23.67
C LEU A 7 6.79 14.52 22.14
N ALA A 8 7.66 13.76 21.48
CA ALA A 8 7.66 13.64 20.02
C ALA A 8 6.40 12.94 19.48
N ALA A 9 5.89 11.93 20.21
CA ALA A 9 4.66 11.23 19.85
C ALA A 9 3.41 12.10 20.04
N LEU A 10 3.38 12.97 21.06
CA LEU A 10 2.27 13.90 21.31
C LEU A 10 2.26 15.08 20.32
N ALA A 11 3.42 15.55 19.87
CA ALA A 11 3.50 16.64 18.88
C ALA A 11 3.01 16.21 17.48
N LEU A 12 3.18 14.93 17.11
CA LEU A 12 2.65 14.38 15.84
C LEU A 12 1.12 14.18 15.87
N GLY A 13 0.51 14.07 17.05
CA GLY A 13 -0.94 13.93 17.20
C GLY A 13 -1.72 15.23 17.03
N LEU A 14 -1.10 16.39 17.32
CA LEU A 14 -1.79 17.69 17.34
C LEU A 14 -1.81 18.42 15.99
N VAL A 15 -0.99 18.01 15.01
CA VAL A 15 -0.99 18.62 13.67
C VAL A 15 -2.13 18.08 12.78
N ALA A 16 -2.80 17.00 13.18
CA ALA A 16 -3.87 16.37 12.40
C ALA A 16 -5.26 17.01 12.58
N ALA A 17 -5.46 17.89 13.57
CA ALA A 17 -6.79 18.37 13.96
C ALA A 17 -7.20 19.74 13.39
N ALA A 18 -6.33 20.43 12.64
CA ALA A 18 -6.48 21.87 12.36
C ALA A 18 -6.55 22.26 10.88
N ALA A 19 -7.09 21.44 10.00
CA ALA A 19 -7.53 21.95 8.70
C ALA A 19 -9.01 21.67 8.48
N SER A 20 -9.57 22.31 7.48
CA SER A 20 -10.96 22.72 7.50
C SER A 20 -11.69 22.12 6.31
N ARG A 21 -12.78 21.37 6.58
CA ARG A 21 -14.05 21.36 5.82
C ARG A 21 -14.06 21.17 4.29
N ALA A 22 -13.03 20.56 3.69
CA ALA A 22 -13.09 19.95 2.35
C ALA A 22 -12.78 18.42 2.39
N TRP A 23 -13.18 17.79 3.49
CA TRP A 23 -12.25 16.95 4.25
C TRP A 23 -12.41 15.43 4.17
N GLY A 24 -13.44 14.87 3.53
CA GLY A 24 -13.62 13.40 3.50
C GLY A 24 -12.54 12.65 2.70
N ALA A 25 -12.37 13.03 1.42
CA ALA A 25 -11.38 12.41 0.53
C ALA A 25 -9.93 12.83 0.85
N GLN A 26 -9.75 14.05 1.37
CA GLN A 26 -8.45 14.55 1.82
C GLN A 26 -8.02 13.88 3.13
N CYS A 27 -8.96 13.62 4.06
CA CYS A 27 -8.72 12.84 5.27
C CYS A 27 -8.32 11.39 4.94
N SER A 28 -9.10 10.71 4.09
CA SER A 28 -8.78 9.31 3.73
C SER A 28 -7.45 9.18 2.98
N THR A 29 -7.09 10.17 2.16
CA THR A 29 -5.78 10.27 1.50
C THR A 29 -4.67 10.52 2.52
N GLY A 30 -4.86 11.44 3.48
CA GLY A 30 -3.93 11.70 4.58
C GLY A 30 -3.68 10.45 5.44
N CYS A 31 -4.73 9.72 5.80
CA CYS A 31 -4.61 8.45 6.51
C CYS A 31 -3.79 7.41 5.71
N ALA A 32 -3.97 7.35 4.40
CA ALA A 32 -3.21 6.45 3.53
C ALA A 32 -1.73 6.84 3.43
N VAL A 33 -1.41 8.14 3.41
CA VAL A 33 -0.02 8.64 3.46
C VAL A 33 0.62 8.30 4.80
N GLY A 34 -0.08 8.53 5.92
CA GLY A 34 0.38 8.17 7.25
C GLY A 34 0.69 6.67 7.38
N LYS A 35 -0.16 5.80 6.82
CA LYS A 35 0.12 4.35 6.75
C LYS A 35 1.42 4.04 6.00
N ARG A 36 1.68 4.71 4.86
CA ARG A 36 2.90 4.47 4.08
C ARG A 36 4.15 4.87 4.87
N MET A 37 4.10 6.02 5.55
CA MET A 37 5.19 6.47 6.42
C MET A 37 5.42 5.49 7.58
N CYS A 38 4.37 5.08 8.28
CA CYS A 38 4.44 4.09 9.35
C CYS A 38 5.03 2.74 8.88
N MET A 39 4.65 2.28 7.69
CA MET A 39 5.20 1.06 7.09
C MET A 39 6.66 1.22 6.65
N ALA A 40 7.06 2.41 6.19
CA ALA A 40 8.44 2.71 5.84
C ALA A 40 9.32 2.73 7.10
N GLU A 41 8.88 3.39 8.16
CA GLU A 41 9.55 3.40 9.47
C GLU A 41 9.73 1.98 10.01
N ALA A 42 8.69 1.14 9.94
CA ALA A 42 8.78 -0.26 10.36
C ALA A 42 9.82 -1.06 9.55
N ARG A 43 9.98 -0.77 8.25
CA ARG A 43 11.03 -1.39 7.41
C ARG A 43 12.42 -0.90 7.81
N THR A 44 12.57 0.40 8.05
CA THR A 44 13.84 0.98 8.53
C THR A 44 14.23 0.39 9.88
N ALA A 45 13.26 0.25 10.81
CA ALA A 45 13.47 -0.38 12.11
C ALA A 45 13.86 -1.86 12.01
N LEU A 46 13.30 -2.60 11.04
CA LEU A 46 13.71 -3.98 10.79
C LEU A 46 15.14 -4.07 10.26
N ALA A 47 15.51 -3.18 9.34
CA ALA A 47 16.86 -3.14 8.78
C ALA A 47 17.90 -2.82 9.86
N SER A 48 17.63 -1.83 10.71
CA SER A 48 18.50 -1.50 11.84
C SER A 48 18.57 -2.64 12.85
N CYS A 49 17.44 -3.25 13.22
CA CYS A 49 17.40 -4.39 14.15
C CYS A 49 18.23 -5.58 13.62
N ARG A 50 18.10 -5.91 12.34
CA ARG A 50 18.91 -6.97 11.69
C ARG A 50 20.39 -6.63 11.65
N ALA A 51 20.74 -5.37 11.43
CA ALA A 51 22.12 -4.93 11.46
C ALA A 51 22.73 -5.10 12.86
N SER A 52 21.97 -4.80 13.92
CA SER A 52 22.35 -5.01 15.32
C SER A 52 22.47 -6.49 15.72
N CYS A 53 21.78 -7.39 15.02
CA CYS A 53 21.88 -8.84 15.25
C CYS A 53 23.10 -9.52 14.59
N ARG A 54 24.01 -8.78 13.95
CA ARG A 54 25.20 -9.37 13.32
C ARG A 54 26.26 -9.68 14.39
N GLY A 55 26.68 -10.95 14.47
CA GLY A 55 27.92 -11.33 15.16
C GLY A 55 27.82 -12.12 16.47
N GLY A 56 26.79 -12.95 16.70
CA GLY A 56 26.75 -13.82 17.89
C GLY A 56 25.89 -15.06 17.75
N ASP A 57 26.06 -16.03 18.66
CA ASP A 57 25.34 -17.31 18.70
C ASP A 57 23.81 -17.13 18.83
N SER A 58 23.38 -16.01 19.40
CA SER A 58 21.97 -15.60 19.53
C SER A 58 21.40 -14.89 18.29
N SER A 59 22.11 -14.86 17.16
CA SER A 59 21.70 -14.11 15.96
C SER A 59 20.36 -14.58 15.38
N VAL A 60 20.03 -15.87 15.49
CA VAL A 60 18.75 -16.44 15.06
C VAL A 60 17.61 -15.94 15.95
N SER A 61 17.75 -16.04 17.27
CA SER A 61 16.76 -15.54 18.24
C SER A 61 16.58 -14.02 18.15
N CYS A 62 17.66 -13.28 17.93
CA CYS A 62 17.63 -11.84 17.70
C CYS A 62 16.81 -11.48 16.44
N ARG A 63 17.05 -12.16 15.32
CA ARG A 63 16.28 -11.95 14.07
C ARG A 63 14.80 -12.32 14.24
N ALA A 64 14.48 -13.38 14.99
CA ALA A 64 13.10 -13.75 15.30
C ALA A 64 12.38 -12.66 16.11
N SER A 65 13.05 -12.07 17.10
CA SER A 65 12.52 -10.93 17.86
C SER A 65 12.32 -9.70 16.97
N CYS A 66 13.24 -9.39 16.07
CA CYS A 66 13.07 -8.32 15.08
C CYS A 66 11.84 -8.53 14.19
N LEU A 67 11.62 -9.77 13.72
CA LEU A 67 10.46 -10.12 12.91
C LEU A 67 9.14 -9.98 13.68
N THR A 68 9.15 -10.36 14.95
CA THR A 68 7.97 -10.20 15.82
C THR A 68 7.67 -8.71 16.07
N ALA A 69 8.69 -7.90 16.34
CA ALA A 69 8.56 -6.47 16.54
C ALA A 69 7.98 -5.77 15.29
N VAL A 70 8.53 -6.05 14.10
CA VAL A 70 8.01 -5.45 12.86
C VAL A 70 6.59 -5.94 12.53
N ALA A 71 6.25 -7.19 12.84
CA ALA A 71 4.88 -7.69 12.66
C ALA A 71 3.90 -6.95 13.57
N THR A 72 4.29 -6.64 14.81
CA THR A 72 3.51 -5.81 15.73
C THR A 72 3.40 -4.37 15.23
N SER A 73 4.50 -3.71 14.83
CA SER A 73 4.44 -2.37 14.25
C SER A 73 3.52 -2.30 13.03
N ARG A 74 3.57 -3.30 12.14
CA ARG A 74 2.68 -3.39 10.97
C ARG A 74 1.21 -3.53 11.37
N ARG A 75 0.90 -4.27 12.43
CA ARG A 75 -0.47 -4.35 12.98
C ARG A 75 -0.91 -3.00 13.52
N THR A 76 -0.10 -2.35 14.35
CA THR A 76 -0.37 -1.00 14.86
C THR A 76 -0.60 0.01 13.74
N CYS A 77 0.21 0.01 12.68
CA CYS A 77 0.00 0.88 11.52
C CYS A 77 -1.34 0.63 10.81
N ARG A 78 -1.84 -0.62 10.79
CA ARG A 78 -3.14 -0.96 10.20
C ARG A 78 -4.30 -0.52 11.09
N THR A 79 -4.17 -0.69 12.41
CA THR A 79 -5.14 -0.19 13.38
C THR A 79 -5.24 1.33 13.30
N ALA A 80 -4.11 2.04 13.34
CA ALA A 80 -4.07 3.50 13.21
C ALA A 80 -4.68 4.02 11.89
N LEU A 81 -4.53 3.29 10.78
CA LEU A 81 -5.22 3.63 9.53
C LEU A 81 -6.75 3.51 9.67
N THR A 82 -7.21 2.45 10.35
CA THR A 82 -8.64 2.20 10.56
C THR A 82 -9.22 3.29 11.43
N ASP A 83 -8.57 3.59 12.56
CA ASP A 83 -8.96 4.64 13.50
C ASP A 83 -8.99 6.03 12.82
N CYS A 84 -7.98 6.32 12.00
CA CYS A 84 -7.91 7.55 11.21
C CYS A 84 -9.07 7.64 10.23
N ARG A 85 -9.42 6.54 9.54
CA ARG A 85 -10.55 6.51 8.61
C ARG A 85 -11.90 6.65 9.31
N THR A 86 -12.07 6.05 10.49
CA THR A 86 -13.29 6.21 11.29
C THR A 86 -13.46 7.62 11.84
N ALA A 87 -12.36 8.34 12.05
CA ALA A 87 -12.38 9.75 12.45
C ALA A 87 -12.65 10.71 11.27
N CYS A 88 -12.59 10.23 10.03
CA CYS A 88 -12.91 11.06 8.88
C CYS A 88 -14.42 11.37 8.84
N PRO A 89 -14.81 12.58 8.38
CA PRO A 89 -16.22 12.92 8.23
C PRO A 89 -16.91 11.97 7.24
N THR A 90 -18.16 11.62 7.54
CA THR A 90 -18.97 10.73 6.71
C THR A 90 -19.14 11.33 5.32
N PRO A 91 -18.88 10.56 4.24
CA PRO A 91 -19.07 11.05 2.88
C PRO A 91 -20.55 11.39 2.63
N SER A 92 -20.81 12.46 1.86
CA SER A 92 -22.14 12.72 1.31
C SER A 92 -22.53 11.59 0.34
N PRO A 93 -23.84 11.34 0.08
CA PRO A 93 -24.27 10.29 -0.84
C PRO A 93 -23.63 10.40 -2.22
N CYS A 94 -23.43 11.62 -2.74
CA CYS A 94 -22.70 11.85 -4.00
C CYS A 94 -21.24 11.35 -3.91
N THR A 95 -20.51 11.72 -2.86
CA THR A 95 -19.11 11.26 -2.69
C THR A 95 -19.00 9.77 -2.34
N ALA A 96 -20.03 9.17 -1.73
CA ALA A 96 -20.11 7.74 -1.47
C ALA A 96 -20.23 6.96 -2.78
N ALA A 97 -21.09 7.40 -3.71
CA ALA A 97 -21.21 6.81 -5.05
C ALA A 97 -19.91 6.93 -5.85
N CYS A 98 -19.22 8.07 -5.78
CA CYS A 98 -17.89 8.23 -6.36
C CYS A 98 -16.86 7.24 -5.75
N GLY A 99 -16.94 7.02 -4.43
CA GLY A 99 -16.11 6.06 -3.72
C GLY A 99 -16.35 4.61 -4.15
N GLU A 100 -17.61 4.24 -4.40
CA GLU A 100 -17.97 2.93 -4.93
C GLU A 100 -17.43 2.71 -6.34
N GLN A 101 -17.54 3.71 -7.23
CA GLN A 101 -16.93 3.67 -8.56
C GLN A 101 -15.40 3.48 -8.49
N MET A 102 -14.73 4.16 -7.55
CA MET A 102 -13.30 3.95 -7.32
C MET A 102 -13.01 2.53 -6.83
N ALA A 103 -13.82 2.00 -5.92
CA ALA A 103 -13.65 0.64 -5.40
C ALA A 103 -13.74 -0.38 -6.54
N THR A 104 -14.77 -0.29 -7.38
CA THR A 104 -14.94 -1.15 -8.56
C THR A 104 -13.79 -1.02 -9.55
N CYS A 105 -13.36 0.21 -9.84
CA CYS A 105 -12.21 0.45 -10.73
C CYS A 105 -10.93 -0.20 -10.19
N THR A 106 -10.63 0.02 -8.92
CA THR A 106 -9.41 -0.53 -8.29
C THR A 106 -9.47 -2.05 -8.13
N GLN A 107 -10.65 -2.64 -7.93
CA GLN A 107 -10.83 -4.09 -7.96
C GLN A 107 -10.50 -4.67 -9.34
N GLY A 108 -10.96 -4.03 -10.41
CA GLY A 108 -10.62 -4.40 -11.79
C GLY A 108 -9.10 -4.38 -12.03
N VAL A 109 -8.44 -3.29 -11.63
CA VAL A 109 -6.97 -3.17 -11.76
C VAL A 109 -6.23 -4.25 -10.96
N GLN A 110 -6.69 -4.56 -9.75
CA GLN A 110 -6.11 -5.62 -8.92
C GLN A 110 -6.32 -7.01 -9.52
N ALA A 111 -7.50 -7.29 -10.07
CA ALA A 111 -7.78 -8.55 -10.75
C ALA A 111 -6.87 -8.75 -11.96
N THR A 112 -6.76 -7.73 -12.83
CA THR A 112 -5.84 -7.74 -13.99
C THR A 112 -4.38 -7.91 -13.55
N GLY A 113 -3.97 -7.20 -12.51
CA GLY A 113 -2.63 -7.32 -11.95
C GLY A 113 -2.32 -8.73 -11.41
N LYS A 114 -3.29 -9.37 -10.77
CA LYS A 114 -3.17 -10.75 -10.27
C LYS A 114 -3.01 -11.75 -11.41
N VAL A 115 -3.82 -11.64 -12.46
CA VAL A 115 -3.72 -12.48 -13.66
C VAL A 115 -2.34 -12.30 -14.32
N CYS A 116 -1.91 -11.04 -14.53
CA CYS A 116 -0.60 -10.73 -15.09
C CYS A 116 0.55 -11.38 -14.29
N ALA A 117 0.51 -11.29 -12.95
CA ALA A 117 1.52 -11.91 -12.11
C ALA A 117 1.48 -13.45 -12.17
N GLN A 118 0.29 -14.04 -12.24
CA GLN A 118 0.13 -15.49 -12.40
C GLN A 118 0.73 -15.97 -13.72
N ASP A 119 0.51 -15.24 -14.82
CA ASP A 119 1.06 -15.54 -16.14
C ASP A 119 2.59 -15.42 -16.16
N CYS A 120 3.15 -14.35 -15.57
CA CYS A 120 4.60 -14.20 -15.43
C CYS A 120 5.23 -15.39 -14.67
N LEU A 121 4.56 -15.84 -13.60
CA LEU A 121 5.05 -16.97 -12.80
C LEU A 121 4.86 -18.32 -13.51
N ALA A 122 3.79 -18.49 -14.29
CA ALA A 122 3.58 -19.68 -15.12
C ALA A 122 4.68 -19.77 -16.20
N ASN A 123 4.96 -18.67 -16.89
CA ASN A 123 6.04 -18.57 -17.87
C ASN A 123 7.41 -18.86 -17.24
N GLY A 124 7.65 -18.33 -16.03
CA GLY A 124 8.85 -18.61 -15.26
C GLY A 124 9.02 -20.10 -14.91
N ARG A 125 7.94 -20.79 -14.53
CA ARG A 125 7.96 -22.23 -14.25
C ARG A 125 8.26 -23.04 -15.51
N SER A 126 7.66 -22.67 -16.64
CA SER A 126 7.92 -23.31 -17.94
C SER A 126 9.38 -23.11 -18.36
N ALA A 127 9.93 -21.90 -18.22
CA ALA A 127 11.33 -21.61 -18.51
C ALA A 127 12.28 -22.38 -17.57
N ALA A 128 11.96 -22.46 -16.27
CA ALA A 128 12.74 -23.24 -15.32
C ALA A 128 12.72 -24.75 -15.62
N ALA A 129 11.59 -25.28 -16.11
CA ALA A 129 11.51 -26.66 -16.58
C ALA A 129 12.39 -26.89 -17.81
N ALA A 130 12.37 -25.99 -18.78
CA ALA A 130 13.23 -26.05 -19.96
C ALA A 130 14.74 -25.96 -19.60
N CYS A 131 15.10 -25.10 -18.64
CA CYS A 131 16.49 -24.93 -18.22
C CYS A 131 17.11 -26.18 -17.59
N ARG A 132 16.31 -27.08 -17.00
CA ARG A 132 16.82 -28.31 -16.36
C ARG A 132 17.50 -29.28 -17.33
N GLY A 133 17.16 -29.23 -18.62
CA GLY A 133 17.76 -30.06 -19.66
C GLY A 133 18.95 -29.42 -20.39
N THR A 134 19.40 -28.24 -19.95
CA THR A 134 20.46 -27.49 -20.62
C THR A 134 21.85 -27.81 -20.07
N ALA A 135 22.89 -27.54 -20.86
CA ALA A 135 24.28 -27.77 -20.47
C ALA A 135 24.73 -26.90 -19.28
N ASP A 136 24.12 -25.71 -19.09
CA ASP A 136 24.32 -24.84 -17.92
C ASP A 136 22.96 -24.39 -17.34
N PRO A 137 22.35 -25.23 -16.47
CA PRO A 137 21.04 -24.94 -15.90
C PRO A 137 21.05 -23.72 -14.98
N LEU A 138 22.17 -23.41 -14.32
CA LEU A 138 22.25 -22.28 -13.39
C LEU A 138 22.23 -20.94 -14.12
N SER A 139 22.99 -20.82 -15.20
CA SER A 139 23.01 -19.61 -16.04
C SER A 139 21.66 -19.42 -16.74
N CYS A 140 21.04 -20.51 -17.23
CA CYS A 140 19.69 -20.47 -17.80
C CYS A 140 18.63 -20.03 -16.77
N LEU A 141 18.65 -20.59 -15.56
CA LEU A 141 17.72 -20.21 -14.50
C LEU A 141 17.87 -18.75 -14.05
N ARG A 142 19.09 -18.22 -14.01
CA ARG A 142 19.31 -16.78 -13.73
C ARG A 142 18.68 -15.91 -14.81
N ALA A 143 18.86 -16.24 -16.09
CA ALA A 143 18.27 -15.50 -17.19
C ALA A 143 16.73 -15.55 -17.13
N ALA A 144 16.14 -16.72 -16.87
CA ALA A 144 14.71 -16.88 -16.67
C ALA A 144 14.19 -16.06 -15.49
N ALA A 145 14.92 -16.03 -14.36
CA ALA A 145 14.56 -15.23 -13.20
C ALA A 145 14.56 -13.72 -13.49
N VAL A 146 15.53 -13.21 -14.26
CA VAL A 146 15.57 -11.81 -14.69
C VAL A 146 14.37 -11.47 -15.57
N GLN A 147 13.99 -12.36 -16.49
CA GLN A 147 12.81 -12.17 -17.33
C GLN A 147 11.51 -12.14 -16.52
N VAL A 148 11.35 -13.06 -15.56
CA VAL A 148 10.20 -13.06 -14.63
C VAL A 148 10.16 -11.78 -13.81
N ALA A 149 11.31 -11.32 -13.31
CA ALA A 149 11.38 -10.07 -12.56
C ALA A 149 10.98 -8.85 -13.41
N ALA A 150 11.42 -8.80 -14.67
CA ALA A 150 11.02 -7.76 -15.62
C ALA A 150 9.51 -7.81 -15.93
N CYS A 151 8.95 -9.01 -16.12
CA CYS A 151 7.53 -9.23 -16.33
C CYS A 151 6.69 -8.73 -15.14
N LEU A 152 7.07 -9.14 -13.92
CA LEU A 152 6.41 -8.71 -12.68
C LEU A 152 6.52 -7.18 -12.47
N LYS A 153 7.64 -6.58 -12.85
CA LYS A 153 7.80 -5.12 -12.83
C LYS A 153 6.85 -4.44 -13.80
N GLY A 154 6.68 -4.98 -15.00
CA GLY A 154 5.68 -4.53 -15.97
C GLY A 154 4.26 -4.58 -15.41
N CYS A 155 3.87 -5.70 -14.81
CA CYS A 155 2.57 -5.83 -14.14
C CYS A 155 2.39 -4.80 -13.02
N ALA A 156 3.42 -4.59 -12.20
CA ALA A 156 3.37 -3.64 -11.10
C ALA A 156 3.19 -2.18 -11.59
N ASN A 157 3.86 -1.82 -12.68
CA ASN A 157 3.68 -0.51 -13.33
C ASN A 157 2.25 -0.37 -13.88
N GLY A 158 1.72 -1.40 -14.55
CA GLY A 158 0.33 -1.39 -15.04
C GLY A 158 -0.70 -1.23 -13.92
N ILE A 159 -0.49 -1.88 -12.77
CA ILE A 159 -1.33 -1.68 -11.58
C ILE A 159 -1.21 -0.23 -11.09
N HIS A 160 0.01 0.29 -10.97
CA HIS A 160 0.24 1.65 -10.52
C HIS A 160 -0.48 2.67 -11.40
N ASP A 161 -0.32 2.56 -12.72
CA ASP A 161 -0.94 3.46 -13.69
C ASP A 161 -2.47 3.33 -13.70
N GLY A 162 -2.98 2.10 -13.64
CA GLY A 162 -4.41 1.84 -13.50
C GLY A 162 -4.99 2.46 -12.23
N THR A 163 -4.30 2.34 -11.09
CA THR A 163 -4.75 2.99 -9.85
C THR A 163 -4.68 4.52 -9.92
N ALA A 164 -3.71 5.08 -10.62
CA ALA A 164 -3.62 6.53 -10.84
C ALA A 164 -4.79 7.03 -11.69
N GLN A 165 -5.20 6.28 -12.72
CA GLN A 165 -6.39 6.57 -13.52
C GLN A 165 -7.68 6.48 -12.69
N CYS A 166 -7.85 5.43 -11.88
CA CYS A 166 -8.99 5.32 -10.96
C CYS A 166 -9.05 6.51 -9.98
N ALA A 167 -7.89 6.94 -9.46
CA ALA A 167 -7.80 8.09 -8.57
C ALA A 167 -8.11 9.41 -9.29
N ALA A 168 -7.74 9.54 -10.57
CA ALA A 168 -8.12 10.69 -11.39
C ALA A 168 -9.64 10.75 -11.61
N MET A 169 -10.27 9.62 -11.96
CA MET A 169 -11.73 9.52 -12.08
C MET A 169 -12.45 9.90 -10.79
N LEU A 170 -11.96 9.41 -9.64
CA LEU A 170 -12.52 9.79 -8.34
C LEU A 170 -12.43 11.31 -8.11
N ARG A 171 -11.28 11.94 -8.38
CA ARG A 171 -11.12 13.39 -8.21
C ARG A 171 -12.12 14.15 -9.08
N SER A 172 -12.28 13.77 -10.35
CA SER A 172 -13.26 14.38 -11.25
C SER A 172 -14.69 14.22 -10.74
N CYS A 173 -15.06 13.02 -10.25
CA CYS A 173 -16.39 12.76 -9.68
C CYS A 173 -16.67 13.63 -8.44
N ILE A 174 -15.69 13.74 -7.53
CA ILE A 174 -15.82 14.60 -6.34
C ILE A 174 -15.94 16.08 -6.72
N THR A 175 -15.18 16.54 -7.71
CA THR A 175 -15.29 17.93 -8.22
C THR A 175 -16.68 18.19 -8.80
N ALA A 176 -17.27 17.24 -9.53
CA ALA A 176 -18.65 17.34 -10.02
C ALA A 176 -19.68 17.41 -8.87
N CYS A 177 -19.45 16.71 -7.76
CA CYS A 177 -20.30 16.84 -6.57
C CYS A 177 -20.23 18.24 -5.91
N GLN A 178 -19.10 18.96 -6.02
CA GLN A 178 -18.92 20.30 -5.42
C GLN A 178 -19.50 21.43 -6.28
N GLY A 179 -19.64 21.22 -7.59
CA GLY A 179 -20.19 22.20 -8.54
C GLY A 179 -21.72 22.37 -8.48
N GLY A 180 -22.40 21.64 -7.60
CA GLY A 180 -23.86 21.53 -7.59
C GLY A 180 -24.34 20.62 -8.72
N SER A 181 -25.07 19.56 -8.38
CA SER A 181 -25.81 18.82 -9.41
C SER A 181 -26.88 19.75 -10.00
N PRO A 182 -26.99 19.90 -11.34
CA PRO A 182 -28.11 20.57 -11.99
C PRO A 182 -29.41 19.74 -11.94
N SER A 183 -29.54 18.83 -10.98
CA SER A 183 -30.68 17.92 -10.87
C SER A 183 -31.34 18.11 -9.52
N GLY A 184 -32.42 18.90 -9.50
CA GLY A 184 -33.51 18.75 -8.55
C GLY A 184 -34.18 17.38 -8.72
N ALA A 185 -33.46 16.29 -8.45
CA ALA A 185 -33.93 14.91 -8.55
C ALA A 185 -33.92 14.18 -7.20
N PHE A 186 -33.74 14.91 -6.09
CA PHE A 186 -34.05 14.44 -4.74
C PHE A 186 -35.14 15.36 -4.15
N VAL A 187 -36.30 15.36 -4.80
CA VAL A 187 -37.59 15.33 -4.10
C VAL A 187 -37.76 13.86 -3.66
N ASP A 188 -38.15 13.53 -2.43
CA ASP A 188 -39.14 14.16 -1.54
C ASP A 188 -38.59 14.84 -0.28
#